data_AF-A0A8S1NL31-F1
#
_entry.id   AF-A0A8S1NL31-F1
#
_cell.length_a   1.000
_cell.length_b   1.000
_cell.length_c   1.000
_cell.angle_alpha   90.00
_cell.angle_beta   90.00
_cell.angle_gamma   90.00
#
_symmetry.space_group_name_H-M   'P 1'
#
loop_
_entity.id
_entity.type
_entity.pdbx_description
1 polymer ?
#
loop_
_entity_poly.entity_id
_entity_poly.type
_entity_poly.pdbx_seq_one_letter_code
_entity_poly.pdbx_strand_id
1 'polypeptide(L)'
;MQCTHHINKPIVSICVAPHKCQYQRKLCAVCQYEHGVDIDQSVPIQIFQEMVLKKLQDFKLDQSYELTQQKMSFKTVLSDTERMMKKIWQDLSESIKKMYEQIELENQSYTNLISVNTNLSESSSTDLEKLVSIVEGKSINDWNCQKYSYLKLLEKIKNGWDNGIQAFIQNSNEVLKKLQFIQMELNLVEGEEYQRKEDLYEILASVQDIDEQIYKGIIDEQRKEKISDIILSISKQVNLKQYESFVNEYATTSDIKKKIKKIINALRNILDHPFNKNDYSQKGCEKERLNVIKKISGNKTIIDFLKFLVQLTSIDEKFIRCGSNGLSLLVEMKVDLTNQSFEDIRIKNTSLIGRIIKSQIRWSFLNCPFCMLLT
;
A
#
# COMPACT_ATOMS: atom_id res chain seq x y z
N MET A 1 -39.27 -16.31 9.58
CA MET A 1 -39.11 -14.88 9.94
C MET A 1 -40.46 -14.19 9.79
N GLN A 2 -40.86 -13.33 10.72
CA GLN A 2 -42.12 -12.57 10.64
C GLN A 2 -41.91 -11.23 9.92
N CYS A 3 -42.93 -10.75 9.21
CA CYS A 3 -42.94 -9.44 8.57
C CYS A 3 -42.99 -8.34 9.63
N THR A 4 -42.22 -7.27 9.45
CA THR A 4 -42.18 -6.10 10.36
C THR A 4 -43.42 -5.22 10.26
N HIS A 5 -44.13 -5.24 9.13
CA HIS A 5 -45.32 -4.41 8.89
C HIS A 5 -46.63 -5.19 9.08
N HIS A 6 -46.60 -6.51 8.92
CA HIS A 6 -47.77 -7.38 9.04
C HIS A 6 -47.54 -8.41 10.15
N ILE A 7 -48.09 -8.12 11.33
CA ILE A 7 -47.97 -8.97 12.52
C ILE A 7 -48.44 -10.40 12.20
N ASN A 8 -47.67 -11.39 12.63
CA ASN A 8 -47.92 -12.83 12.42
C ASN A 8 -47.96 -13.30 10.96
N LYS A 9 -47.52 -12.49 10.00
CA LYS A 9 -47.36 -12.93 8.61
C LYS A 9 -45.91 -13.34 8.34
N PRO A 10 -45.65 -14.59 7.91
CA PRO A 10 -44.31 -15.01 7.57
C PRO A 10 -43.82 -14.31 6.29
N ILE A 11 -42.52 -14.02 6.26
CA ILE A 11 -41.83 -13.62 5.02
C ILE A 11 -41.70 -14.85 4.13
N VAL A 12 -42.12 -14.74 2.88
CA VAL A 12 -42.16 -15.84 1.90
C VAL A 12 -41.26 -15.58 0.69
N SER A 13 -40.99 -14.32 0.36
CA SER A 13 -40.20 -13.93 -0.81
C SER A 13 -39.27 -12.75 -0.54
N ILE A 14 -38.26 -12.60 -1.41
CA ILE A 14 -37.28 -11.52 -1.41
C ILE A 14 -37.40 -10.75 -2.74
N CYS A 15 -37.52 -9.43 -2.67
CA CYS A 15 -37.48 -8.56 -3.85
C CYS A 15 -36.02 -8.34 -4.30
N VAL A 16 -35.71 -8.78 -5.53
CA VAL A 16 -34.39 -8.62 -6.15
C VAL A 16 -34.29 -7.41 -7.08
N ALA A 17 -35.39 -6.67 -7.29
CA ALA A 17 -35.39 -5.49 -8.15
C ALA A 17 -34.34 -4.45 -7.70
N PRO A 18 -33.65 -3.78 -8.64
CA PRO A 18 -32.64 -2.76 -8.30
C PRO A 18 -33.20 -1.50 -7.60
N HIS A 19 -34.48 -1.15 -7.78
CA HIS A 19 -34.88 0.26 -7.77
C HIS A 19 -36.16 0.61 -6.97
N LYS A 20 -36.84 -0.33 -6.30
CA LYS A 20 -38.16 -0.03 -5.65
C LYS A 20 -38.29 -0.34 -4.15
N CYS A 21 -37.42 -1.15 -3.55
CA CYS A 21 -37.59 -1.61 -2.17
C CYS A 21 -36.42 -1.21 -1.27
N GLN A 22 -36.02 0.07 -1.29
CA GLN A 22 -34.85 0.59 -0.55
C GLN A 22 -34.83 0.18 0.94
N TYR A 23 -35.99 -0.02 1.56
CA TYR A 23 -36.09 -0.32 2.99
C TYR A 23 -36.73 -1.67 3.34
N GLN A 24 -37.28 -2.40 2.36
CA GLN A 24 -38.02 -3.62 2.66
C GLN A 24 -37.99 -4.65 1.52
N ARG A 25 -36.84 -5.32 1.37
CA ARG A 25 -36.72 -6.44 0.42
C ARG A 25 -37.39 -7.73 0.89
N LYS A 26 -37.71 -7.84 2.19
CA LYS A 26 -38.35 -9.02 2.80
C LYS A 26 -39.88 -8.88 2.70
N LEU A 27 -40.50 -9.70 1.86
CA LEU A 27 -41.93 -9.61 1.56
C LEU A 27 -42.70 -10.77 2.18
N CYS A 28 -43.76 -10.46 2.94
CA CYS A 28 -44.88 -11.40 3.10
C CYS A 28 -45.84 -11.27 1.91
N ALA A 29 -46.81 -12.17 1.79
CA ALA A 29 -47.78 -12.14 0.71
C ALA A 29 -48.53 -10.79 0.60
N VAL A 30 -48.83 -10.14 1.74
CA VAL A 30 -49.50 -8.83 1.76
C VAL A 30 -48.58 -7.74 1.23
N CYS A 31 -47.33 -7.67 1.72
CA CYS A 31 -46.34 -6.71 1.22
C CYS A 31 -46.08 -6.87 -0.28
N GLN A 32 -46.04 -8.10 -0.80
CA GLN A 32 -45.82 -8.34 -2.23
C GLN A 32 -46.92 -7.69 -3.09
N TYR A 33 -48.18 -7.79 -2.63
CA TYR A 33 -49.32 -7.14 -3.28
C TYR A 33 -49.30 -5.62 -3.11
N GLU A 34 -49.16 -5.12 -1.88
CA GLU A 34 -49.23 -3.68 -1.57
C GLU A 34 -48.11 -2.86 -2.21
N HIS A 35 -46.90 -3.41 -2.30
CA HIS A 35 -45.77 -2.71 -2.91
C HIS A 35 -45.77 -2.80 -4.45
N GLY A 36 -46.73 -3.51 -5.06
CA GLY A 36 -46.80 -3.70 -6.51
C GLY A 36 -45.50 -4.26 -7.08
N VAL A 37 -44.83 -5.15 -6.33
CA VAL A 37 -43.59 -5.77 -6.76
C VAL A 37 -43.94 -6.74 -7.86
N ASP A 38 -43.33 -6.53 -9.03
CA ASP A 38 -43.45 -7.46 -10.15
C ASP A 38 -43.10 -8.88 -9.66
N ILE A 39 -43.99 -9.84 -9.94
CA ILE A 39 -43.83 -11.22 -9.48
C ILE A 39 -42.49 -11.77 -10.00
N ASP A 40 -42.08 -11.36 -11.20
CA ASP A 40 -40.82 -11.77 -11.84
C ASP A 40 -39.58 -11.21 -11.13
N GLN A 41 -39.75 -10.21 -10.26
CA GLN A 41 -38.70 -9.60 -9.43
C GLN A 41 -38.76 -10.07 -7.97
N SER A 42 -39.64 -11.01 -7.65
CA SER A 42 -39.78 -11.62 -6.32
C SER A 42 -39.34 -13.07 -6.36
N VAL A 43 -38.41 -13.44 -5.49
CA VAL A 43 -37.86 -14.80 -5.44
C VAL A 43 -38.26 -15.43 -4.11
N PRO A 44 -38.84 -16.65 -4.10
CA PRO A 44 -39.09 -17.40 -2.87
C PRO A 44 -37.83 -17.50 -2.02
N ILE A 45 -37.96 -17.38 -0.70
CA ILE A 45 -36.79 -17.27 0.19
C ILE A 45 -35.82 -18.45 0.07
N GLN A 46 -36.34 -19.68 -0.13
CA GLN A 46 -35.52 -20.88 -0.33
C GLN A 46 -34.71 -20.79 -1.63
N ILE A 47 -35.34 -20.38 -2.73
CA ILE A 47 -34.67 -20.21 -4.03
C ILE A 47 -33.62 -19.09 -3.94
N PHE A 48 -33.92 -17.98 -3.25
CA PHE A 48 -32.95 -16.91 -3.03
C PHE A 48 -31.73 -17.41 -2.24
N GLN A 49 -31.93 -18.25 -1.21
CA GLN A 49 -30.83 -18.89 -0.47
C GLN A 49 -29.97 -19.75 -1.39
N GLU A 50 -30.58 -20.60 -2.24
CA GLU A 50 -29.85 -21.40 -3.22
C GLU A 50 -29.09 -20.54 -4.23
N MET A 51 -29.68 -19.44 -4.71
CA MET A 51 -29.01 -18.48 -5.60
C MET A 51 -27.80 -17.83 -4.93
N VAL A 52 -27.91 -17.43 -3.66
CA VAL A 52 -26.78 -16.89 -2.89
C VAL A 52 -25.71 -17.95 -2.70
N LEU A 53 -26.05 -19.17 -2.28
CA LEU A 53 -25.10 -20.27 -2.12
C LEU A 53 -24.38 -20.58 -3.44
N LYS A 54 -25.12 -20.67 -4.54
CA LYS A 54 -24.56 -20.86 -5.88
C LYS A 54 -23.62 -19.72 -6.25
N LYS A 55 -24.00 -18.47 -5.99
CA LYS A 55 -23.11 -17.32 -6.23
C LYS A 55 -21.84 -17.38 -5.37
N LEU A 56 -21.94 -17.71 -4.08
CA LEU A 56 -20.78 -17.88 -3.21
C LEU A 56 -19.84 -18.99 -3.70
N GLN A 57 -20.41 -20.08 -4.22
CA GLN A 57 -19.67 -21.17 -4.87
C GLN A 57 -19.02 -20.74 -6.20
N ASP A 58 -19.76 -20.03 -7.06
CA ASP A 58 -19.26 -19.50 -8.33
C ASP A 58 -18.07 -18.55 -8.11
N PHE A 59 -18.12 -17.73 -7.06
CA PHE A 59 -17.02 -16.85 -6.64
C PHE A 59 -15.92 -17.58 -5.86
N LYS A 60 -16.04 -18.89 -5.63
CA LYS A 60 -15.10 -19.72 -4.86
C LYS A 60 -14.76 -19.12 -3.49
N LEU A 61 -15.72 -18.49 -2.82
CA LEU A 61 -15.47 -17.84 -1.53
C LEU A 61 -15.17 -18.84 -0.40
N ASP A 62 -15.45 -20.14 -0.60
CA ASP A 62 -15.04 -21.22 0.29
C ASP A 62 -13.66 -21.82 -0.08
N GLN A 63 -12.74 -20.98 -0.59
CA GLN A 63 -11.33 -21.36 -0.78
C GLN A 63 -10.55 -21.48 0.55
N SER A 64 -11.25 -21.69 1.67
CA SER A 64 -10.65 -21.88 3.00
C SER A 64 -9.59 -22.98 2.99
N TYR A 65 -9.84 -24.06 2.26
CA TYR A 65 -8.90 -25.15 2.06
C TYR A 65 -7.68 -24.75 1.22
N GLU A 66 -7.87 -24.09 0.07
CA GLU A 66 -6.78 -23.65 -0.81
C GLU A 66 -5.86 -22.65 -0.11
N LEU A 67 -6.45 -21.68 0.60
CA LEU A 67 -5.68 -20.70 1.39
C LEU A 67 -4.90 -21.38 2.52
N THR A 68 -5.49 -22.37 3.18
CA THR A 68 -4.82 -23.17 4.20
C THR A 68 -3.65 -23.96 3.61
N GLN A 69 -3.83 -24.57 2.43
CA GLN A 69 -2.75 -25.25 1.71
C GLN A 69 -1.62 -24.29 1.33
N GLN A 70 -1.93 -23.11 0.78
CA GLN A 70 -0.92 -22.10 0.44
C GLN A 70 -0.14 -21.66 1.69
N LYS A 71 -0.83 -21.40 2.80
CA LYS A 71 -0.21 -21.04 4.08
C LYS A 71 0.75 -22.13 4.57
N MET A 72 0.34 -23.40 4.49
CA MET A 72 1.17 -24.54 4.86
C MET A 72 2.38 -24.70 3.93
N SER A 73 2.19 -24.48 2.62
CA SER A 73 3.27 -24.47 1.63
C SER A 73 4.32 -23.41 1.95
N PHE A 74 3.90 -22.16 2.21
CA PHE A 74 4.83 -21.09 2.61
C PHE A 74 5.57 -21.42 3.92
N LYS A 75 4.86 -21.93 4.93
CA LYS A 75 5.47 -22.34 6.20
C LYS A 75 6.56 -23.41 5.97
N THR A 76 6.27 -24.39 5.13
CA THR A 76 7.21 -25.48 4.79
C THR A 76 8.46 -24.91 4.13
N VAL A 77 8.30 -24.07 3.09
CA VAL A 77 9.42 -23.44 2.38
C VAL A 77 10.29 -22.61 3.33
N LEU A 78 9.69 -21.85 4.25
CA LEU A 78 10.43 -21.05 5.23
C LEU A 78 11.21 -21.94 6.21
N SER A 79 10.59 -22.99 6.75
CA SER A 79 11.26 -23.93 7.65
C SER A 79 12.39 -24.70 6.95
N ASP A 80 12.20 -25.09 5.69
CA ASP A 80 13.24 -25.74 4.90
C ASP A 80 14.42 -24.81 4.62
N THR A 81 14.13 -23.55 4.29
CA THR A 81 15.15 -22.52 4.08
C THR A 81 15.95 -22.27 5.36
N GLU A 82 15.28 -22.13 6.51
CA GLU A 82 15.94 -21.95 7.80
C GLU A 82 16.86 -23.13 8.14
N ARG A 83 16.38 -24.36 7.96
CA ARG A 83 17.16 -25.57 8.18
C ARG A 83 18.38 -25.63 7.26
N MET A 84 18.21 -25.31 5.98
CA MET A 84 19.30 -25.30 5.00
C MET A 84 20.36 -24.26 5.37
N MET A 85 19.94 -23.05 5.78
CA MET A 85 20.86 -22.00 6.25
C MET A 85 21.64 -22.42 7.49
N LYS A 86 20.98 -23.06 8.47
CA LYS A 86 21.65 -23.59 9.67
C LYS A 86 22.72 -24.63 9.31
N LYS A 87 22.40 -25.54 8.39
CA LYS A 87 23.36 -26.55 7.92
C LYS A 87 24.57 -25.90 7.23
N ILE A 88 24.33 -24.99 6.28
CA ILE A 88 25.40 -24.27 5.58
C ILE A 88 26.29 -23.53 6.58
N TRP A 89 25.69 -22.88 7.58
CA TRP A 89 26.41 -22.18 8.63
C TRP A 89 27.30 -23.11 9.46
N GLN A 90 26.78 -24.27 9.85
CA GLN A 90 27.52 -25.27 10.62
C GLN A 90 28.71 -25.83 9.80
N ASP A 91 28.46 -26.22 8.54
CA ASP A 91 29.48 -26.76 7.64
C ASP A 91 30.60 -25.73 7.38
N LEU A 92 30.22 -24.46 7.20
CA LEU A 92 31.17 -23.36 7.01
C LEU A 92 31.99 -23.10 8.27
N SER A 93 31.35 -23.06 9.44
CA SER A 93 32.01 -22.83 10.72
C SER A 93 33.03 -23.93 11.05
N GLU A 94 32.66 -25.20 10.82
CA GLU A 94 33.56 -26.34 11.01
C GLU A 94 34.75 -26.28 10.05
N SER A 95 34.52 -25.91 8.78
CA SER A 95 35.58 -25.77 7.79
C SER A 95 36.57 -24.66 8.16
N ILE A 96 36.05 -23.51 8.62
CA ILE A 96 36.89 -22.40 9.11
C ILE A 96 37.70 -22.83 10.32
N LYS A 97 37.08 -23.53 11.27
CA LYS A 97 37.75 -24.03 12.47
C LYS A 97 38.91 -24.96 12.12
N LYS A 98 38.68 -25.95 11.23
CA LYS A 98 39.71 -26.89 10.77
C LYS A 98 40.90 -26.17 10.13
N MET A 99 40.65 -25.11 9.34
CA MET A 99 41.72 -24.32 8.75
C MET A 99 42.57 -23.60 9.81
N TYR A 100 41.94 -23.01 10.84
CA TYR A 100 42.69 -22.38 11.93
C TYR A 100 43.46 -23.39 12.78
N GLU A 101 42.84 -24.51 13.13
CA GLU A 101 43.49 -25.61 13.86
C GLU A 101 44.72 -26.13 13.09
N GLN A 102 44.63 -26.27 11.77
CA GLN A 102 45.77 -26.69 10.94
C GLN A 102 46.89 -25.64 10.94
N ILE A 103 46.56 -24.35 10.82
CA ILE A 103 47.55 -23.26 10.90
C ILE A 103 48.23 -23.25 12.28
N GLU A 104 47.47 -23.48 13.35
CA GLU A 104 47.99 -23.51 14.72
C GLU A 104 48.89 -24.72 14.95
N LEU A 105 48.46 -25.92 14.57
CA LEU A 105 49.23 -27.16 14.68
C LEU A 105 50.58 -27.02 13.96
N GLU A 106 50.59 -26.45 12.77
CA GLU A 106 51.82 -26.25 12.00
C GLU A 106 52.75 -25.24 12.71
N ASN A 107 52.23 -24.12 13.23
CA ASN A 107 53.02 -23.17 14.03
C ASN A 107 53.59 -23.80 15.31
N GLN A 108 52.80 -24.64 15.97
CA GLN A 108 53.25 -25.37 17.16
C GLN A 108 54.34 -26.38 16.80
N SER A 109 54.27 -27.03 15.64
CA SER A 109 55.30 -27.98 15.19
C SER A 109 56.68 -27.31 15.08
N TYR A 110 56.76 -26.11 14.50
CA TYR A 110 57.98 -25.30 14.44
C TYR A 110 58.48 -24.87 15.81
N THR A 111 57.55 -24.50 16.71
CA THR A 111 57.90 -24.06 18.08
C THR A 111 58.42 -25.22 18.93
N ASN A 112 57.84 -26.40 18.78
CA ASN A 112 58.21 -27.62 19.51
C ASN A 112 59.61 -28.12 19.12
N LEU A 113 60.00 -27.98 17.85
CA LEU A 113 61.36 -28.30 17.39
C LEU A 113 62.44 -27.52 18.16
N ILE A 114 62.14 -26.28 18.58
CA ILE A 114 63.08 -25.41 19.30
C ILE A 114 62.99 -25.63 20.82
N SER A 115 61.77 -25.81 21.35
CA SER A 115 61.54 -25.83 22.81
C SER A 115 61.73 -27.19 23.46
N VAL A 116 61.52 -28.29 22.73
CA VAL A 116 61.58 -29.65 23.29
C VAL A 116 62.98 -30.26 23.23
N ASN A 117 63.82 -29.89 22.26
CA ASN A 117 65.18 -30.41 22.11
C ASN A 117 66.21 -29.54 22.85
N THR A 118 66.29 -29.69 24.17
CA THR A 118 67.33 -29.04 24.99
C THR A 118 68.74 -29.55 24.68
N ASN A 119 68.86 -30.77 24.15
CA ASN A 119 70.13 -31.34 23.68
C ASN A 119 70.05 -31.67 22.18
N LEU A 120 70.47 -30.73 21.32
CA LEU A 120 70.48 -30.90 19.86
C LEU A 120 71.27 -32.13 19.37
N SER A 121 72.22 -32.64 20.17
CA SER A 121 73.00 -33.83 19.80
C SER A 121 72.20 -35.13 19.84
N GLU A 122 71.03 -35.14 20.48
CA GLU A 122 70.13 -36.29 20.56
C GLU A 122 68.95 -36.21 19.56
N SER A 123 68.83 -35.11 18.83
CA SER A 123 67.78 -34.90 17.83
C SER A 123 67.91 -35.89 16.66
N SER A 124 66.78 -36.28 16.07
CA SER A 124 66.79 -37.08 14.84
C SER A 124 67.42 -36.29 13.69
N SER A 125 68.01 -36.99 12.71
CA SER A 125 68.56 -36.34 11.51
C SER A 125 67.51 -35.54 10.74
N THR A 126 66.24 -35.96 10.77
CA THR A 126 65.11 -35.24 10.16
C THR A 126 64.81 -33.93 10.89
N ASP A 127 64.86 -33.93 12.23
CA ASP A 127 64.65 -32.70 13.01
C ASP A 127 65.82 -31.73 12.85
N LEU A 128 67.05 -32.24 12.78
CA LEU A 128 68.24 -31.43 12.50
C LEU A 128 68.17 -30.77 11.12
N GLU A 129 67.78 -31.49 10.07
CA GLU A 129 67.57 -30.91 8.73
C GLU A 129 66.46 -29.86 8.72
N LYS A 130 65.35 -30.10 9.44
CA LYS A 130 64.30 -29.08 9.61
C LYS A 130 64.83 -27.83 10.32
N LEU A 131 65.60 -27.98 11.40
CA LEU A 131 66.21 -26.87 12.13
C LEU A 131 67.21 -26.09 11.25
N VAL A 132 68.05 -26.78 10.48
CA VAL A 132 68.95 -26.15 9.50
C VAL A 132 68.13 -25.36 8.47
N SER A 133 67.07 -25.94 7.93
CA SER A 133 66.21 -25.27 6.95
C SER A 133 65.47 -24.04 7.52
N ILE A 134 65.20 -24.02 8.83
CA ILE A 134 64.65 -22.87 9.55
C ILE A 134 65.71 -21.78 9.70
N VAL A 135 66.95 -22.14 10.07
CA VAL A 135 68.08 -21.20 10.20
C VAL A 135 68.42 -20.56 8.86
N GLU A 136 68.38 -21.33 7.76
CA GLU A 136 68.52 -20.83 6.40
C GLU A 136 67.33 -19.96 5.94
N GLY A 137 66.24 -19.93 6.73
CA GLY A 137 65.05 -19.15 6.46
C GLY A 137 64.11 -19.75 5.41
N LYS A 138 64.50 -20.80 4.69
CA LYS A 138 63.72 -21.36 3.57
C LYS A 138 62.37 -21.89 4.04
N SER A 139 62.36 -22.83 4.99
CA SER A 139 61.12 -23.48 5.44
C SER A 139 60.17 -22.53 6.16
N ILE A 140 60.71 -21.62 6.99
CA ILE A 140 59.88 -20.68 7.75
C ILE A 140 59.31 -19.56 6.88
N ASN A 141 60.07 -19.08 5.88
CA ASN A 141 59.56 -18.10 4.92
C ASN A 141 58.50 -18.71 4.01
N ASP A 142 58.72 -19.94 3.52
CA ASP A 142 57.74 -20.67 2.72
C ASP A 142 56.44 -20.88 3.50
N TRP A 143 56.53 -21.33 4.76
CA TRP A 143 55.37 -21.47 5.63
C TRP A 143 54.67 -20.13 5.89
N ASN A 144 55.41 -19.06 6.19
CA ASN A 144 54.82 -17.73 6.39
C ASN A 144 54.07 -17.23 5.16
N CYS A 145 54.62 -17.46 3.96
CA CYS A 145 53.95 -17.15 2.70
C CYS A 145 52.65 -17.96 2.53
N GLN A 146 52.67 -19.26 2.81
CA GLN A 146 51.49 -20.12 2.75
C GLN A 146 50.42 -19.70 3.76
N LYS A 147 50.80 -19.50 5.03
CA LYS A 147 49.92 -19.00 6.10
C LYS A 147 49.27 -17.68 5.71
N TYR A 148 50.05 -16.72 5.19
CA TYR A 148 49.52 -15.45 4.72
C TYR A 148 48.51 -15.64 3.57
N SER A 149 48.81 -16.54 2.63
CA SER A 149 47.88 -16.90 1.55
C SER A 149 46.55 -17.45 2.09
N TYR A 150 46.61 -18.38 3.06
CA TYR A 150 45.40 -18.94 3.70
C TYR A 150 44.60 -17.88 4.45
N LEU A 151 45.25 -17.03 5.24
CA LEU A 151 44.57 -15.95 5.97
C LEU A 151 43.92 -14.94 5.02
N LYS A 152 44.59 -14.60 3.90
CA LYS A 152 44.02 -13.73 2.88
C LYS A 152 42.80 -14.37 2.19
N LEU A 153 42.85 -15.68 1.94
CA LEU A 153 41.71 -16.41 1.39
C LEU A 153 40.53 -16.44 2.37
N LEU A 154 40.77 -16.71 3.66
CA LEU A 154 39.76 -16.67 4.71
C LEU A 154 39.10 -15.30 4.81
N GLU A 155 39.89 -14.23 4.78
CA GLU A 155 39.36 -12.86 4.80
C GLU A 155 38.53 -12.55 3.55
N LYS A 156 38.93 -13.04 2.37
CA LYS A 156 38.13 -12.92 1.14
C LYS A 156 36.79 -13.66 1.26
N ILE A 157 36.80 -14.88 1.82
CA ILE A 157 35.58 -15.68 2.06
C ILE A 157 34.64 -14.95 3.02
N LYS A 158 35.17 -14.44 4.14
CA LYS A 158 34.43 -13.65 5.12
C LYS A 158 33.75 -12.44 4.48
N ASN A 159 34.51 -11.63 3.75
CA ASN A 159 33.95 -10.45 3.06
C ASN A 159 32.90 -10.83 2.01
N GLY A 160 33.10 -11.93 1.27
CA GLY A 160 32.10 -12.46 0.34
C GLY A 160 30.81 -12.91 1.03
N TRP A 161 30.94 -13.55 2.19
CA TRP A 161 29.82 -13.99 3.02
C TRP A 161 29.02 -12.81 3.58
N ASP A 162 29.70 -11.80 4.14
CA ASP A 162 29.07 -10.60 4.68
C ASP A 162 28.25 -9.87 3.60
N ASN A 163 28.83 -9.71 2.41
CA ASN A 163 28.13 -9.13 1.26
C ASN A 163 26.89 -9.97 0.86
N GLY A 164 27.02 -11.29 0.85
CA GLY A 164 25.92 -12.21 0.55
C GLY A 164 24.77 -12.09 1.55
N ILE A 165 25.07 -12.01 2.85
CA ILE A 165 24.08 -11.81 3.91
C ILE A 165 23.37 -10.46 3.74
N GLN A 166 24.11 -9.38 3.49
CA GLN A 166 23.50 -8.06 3.32
C GLN A 166 22.53 -8.03 2.13
N ALA A 167 22.92 -8.62 0.99
CA ALA A 167 22.04 -8.76 -0.17
C ALA A 167 20.77 -9.58 0.15
N PHE A 168 20.93 -10.69 0.89
CA PHE A 168 19.80 -11.51 1.33
C PHE A 168 18.84 -10.74 2.25
N ILE A 169 19.36 -9.98 3.22
CA ILE A 169 18.56 -9.15 4.13
C ILE A 169 17.79 -8.07 3.35
N GLN A 170 18.46 -7.38 2.43
CA GLN A 170 17.83 -6.36 1.59
C GLN A 170 16.67 -6.94 0.77
N ASN A 171 16.90 -8.07 0.10
CA ASN A 171 15.86 -8.75 -0.68
C ASN A 171 14.68 -9.19 0.21
N SER A 172 14.96 -9.72 1.39
CA SER A 172 13.94 -10.12 2.36
C SER A 172 13.09 -8.94 2.84
N ASN A 173 13.73 -7.80 3.11
CA ASN A 173 13.03 -6.57 3.50
C ASN A 173 12.12 -6.03 2.38
N GLU A 174 12.55 -6.12 1.12
CA GLU A 174 11.68 -5.74 -0.01
C GLU A 174 10.46 -6.66 -0.15
N VAL A 175 10.61 -7.96 0.09
CA VAL A 175 9.47 -8.89 0.14
C VAL A 175 8.54 -8.56 1.31
N LEU A 176 9.08 -8.29 2.50
CA LEU A 176 8.29 -7.90 3.67
C LEU A 176 7.49 -6.63 3.44
N LYS A 177 8.08 -5.61 2.79
CA LYS A 177 7.36 -4.39 2.40
C LYS A 177 6.18 -4.68 1.48
N LYS A 178 6.33 -5.60 0.51
CA LYS A 178 5.24 -6.04 -0.36
C LYS A 178 4.16 -6.81 0.40
N LEU A 179 4.52 -7.59 1.42
CA LEU A 179 3.52 -8.28 2.25
C LEU A 179 2.77 -7.31 3.17
N GLN A 180 3.47 -6.35 3.78
CA GLN A 180 2.84 -5.27 4.55
C GLN A 180 1.88 -4.45 3.69
N PHE A 181 2.23 -4.25 2.43
CA PHE A 181 1.35 -3.61 1.44
C PHE A 181 0.04 -4.36 1.25
N ILE A 182 0.11 -5.67 0.97
CA ILE A 182 -1.08 -6.51 0.81
C ILE A 182 -1.91 -6.51 2.10
N GLN A 183 -1.26 -6.62 3.26
CA GLN A 183 -1.95 -6.58 4.55
C GLN A 183 -2.66 -5.24 4.78
N MET A 184 -2.04 -4.12 4.39
CA MET A 184 -2.67 -2.81 4.47
C MET A 184 -3.90 -2.72 3.55
N GLU A 185 -3.81 -3.23 2.32
CA GLU A 185 -4.97 -3.29 1.41
C GLU A 185 -6.11 -4.12 2.00
N LEU A 186 -5.81 -5.25 2.63
CA LEU A 186 -6.81 -6.09 3.31
C LEU A 186 -7.41 -5.39 4.55
N ASN A 187 -6.58 -4.79 5.39
CA ASN A 187 -7.05 -4.08 6.59
C ASN A 187 -7.90 -2.84 6.25
N LEU A 188 -7.63 -2.20 5.09
CA LEU A 188 -8.45 -1.12 4.57
C LEU A 188 -9.84 -1.59 4.11
N VAL A 189 -10.05 -2.90 3.95
CA VAL A 189 -11.37 -3.50 3.70
C VAL A 189 -12.07 -3.84 5.02
N GLU A 190 -11.33 -4.22 6.06
CA GLU A 190 -11.91 -4.69 7.34
C GLU A 190 -12.16 -3.57 8.38
N GLY A 191 -11.42 -2.46 8.33
CA GLY A 191 -11.58 -1.37 9.28
C GLY A 191 -12.60 -0.34 8.82
N GLU A 192 -13.77 -0.29 9.48
CA GLU A 192 -14.96 0.53 9.13
C GLU A 192 -15.56 0.12 7.79
N GLU A 193 -16.80 -0.42 7.82
CA GLU A 193 -17.56 -0.76 6.62
C GLU A 193 -17.41 0.37 5.58
N TYR A 194 -16.69 0.08 4.49
CA TYR A 194 -16.69 0.96 3.34
C TYR A 194 -18.13 1.02 2.83
N GLN A 195 -18.86 2.03 3.30
CA GLN A 195 -20.20 2.32 2.83
C GLN A 195 -20.05 3.07 1.52
N ARG A 196 -20.26 2.33 0.43
CA ARG A 196 -20.36 2.92 -0.89
C ARG A 196 -21.50 3.91 -0.89
N LYS A 197 -21.18 5.17 -1.14
CA LYS A 197 -22.18 6.25 -1.22
C LYS A 197 -22.52 6.51 -2.68
N GLU A 198 -23.80 6.37 -3.01
CA GLU A 198 -24.30 6.61 -4.37
C GLU A 198 -24.54 8.10 -4.65
N ASP A 199 -24.80 8.90 -3.62
CA ASP A 199 -25.05 10.34 -3.73
C ASP A 199 -23.78 11.16 -3.51
N LEU A 200 -23.45 12.05 -4.46
CA LEU A 200 -22.25 12.90 -4.39
C LEU A 200 -22.25 13.80 -3.15
N TYR A 201 -23.41 14.32 -2.74
CA TYR A 201 -23.47 15.17 -1.56
C TYR A 201 -23.14 14.38 -0.30
N GLU A 202 -23.60 13.13 -0.15
CA GLU A 202 -23.22 12.28 0.97
C GLU A 202 -21.71 12.00 1.03
N ILE A 203 -21.05 11.86 -0.13
CA ILE A 203 -19.60 11.70 -0.21
C ILE A 203 -18.92 12.98 0.29
N LEU A 204 -19.30 14.14 -0.25
CA LEU A 204 -18.73 15.43 0.14
C LEU A 204 -19.03 15.77 1.62
N ALA A 205 -20.21 15.42 2.13
CA ALA A 205 -20.58 15.64 3.51
C ALA A 205 -19.73 14.82 4.50
N SER A 206 -19.14 13.70 4.06
CA SER A 206 -18.33 12.83 4.92
C SER A 206 -17.00 13.44 5.38
N VAL A 207 -16.57 14.52 4.74
CA VAL A 207 -15.30 15.21 5.02
C VAL A 207 -15.50 16.59 5.67
N GLN A 208 -16.70 16.88 6.18
CA GLN A 208 -17.04 18.20 6.73
C GLN A 208 -16.30 18.56 8.03
N ASP A 209 -15.74 17.59 8.74
CA ASP A 209 -14.99 17.80 10.00
C ASP A 209 -13.46 17.81 9.80
N ILE A 210 -13.02 17.89 8.55
CA ILE A 210 -11.61 17.84 8.16
C ILE A 210 -11.07 19.25 7.94
N ASP A 211 -9.96 19.54 8.59
CA ASP A 211 -9.28 20.84 8.50
C ASP A 211 -8.53 20.95 7.16
N GLU A 212 -8.57 22.14 6.54
CA GLU A 212 -7.85 22.46 5.30
C GLU A 212 -6.34 22.17 5.40
N GLN A 213 -5.75 22.32 6.60
CA GLN A 213 -4.33 22.02 6.83
C GLN A 213 -3.97 20.55 6.54
N ILE A 214 -4.91 19.62 6.77
CA ILE A 214 -4.70 18.20 6.47
C ILE A 214 -4.59 17.99 4.96
N TYR A 215 -5.45 18.65 4.16
CA TYR A 215 -5.38 18.59 2.70
C TYR A 215 -4.05 19.14 2.19
N LYS A 216 -3.63 20.30 2.73
CA LYS A 216 -2.34 20.91 2.36
C LYS A 216 -1.17 20.00 2.69
N GLY A 217 -1.13 19.44 3.90
CA GLY A 217 -0.08 18.50 4.31
C GLY A 217 -0.02 17.26 3.42
N ILE A 218 -1.17 16.73 2.97
CA ILE A 218 -1.22 15.66 1.98
C ILE A 218 -0.59 16.12 0.66
N ILE A 219 -1.02 17.25 0.08
CA ILE A 219 -0.47 17.74 -1.21
C ILE A 219 1.04 17.95 -1.13
N ASP A 220 1.52 18.62 -0.09
CA ASP A 220 2.93 18.95 0.09
C ASP A 220 3.79 17.68 0.18
N GLU A 221 3.32 16.66 0.89
CA GLU A 221 4.04 15.40 1.00
C GLU A 221 4.05 14.62 -0.32
N GLN A 222 2.92 14.56 -1.01
CA GLN A 222 2.82 13.84 -2.29
C GLN A 222 3.66 14.48 -3.40
N ARG A 223 3.80 15.82 -3.39
CA ARG A 223 4.68 16.54 -4.32
C ARG A 223 6.15 16.21 -4.10
N LYS A 224 6.59 15.96 -2.86
CA LYS A 224 7.98 15.55 -2.56
C LYS A 224 8.29 14.15 -3.08
N GLU A 225 7.36 13.22 -2.91
CA GLU A 225 7.59 11.81 -3.22
C GLU A 225 7.40 11.45 -4.71
N LYS A 226 6.84 12.35 -5.53
CA LYS A 226 6.54 12.13 -6.96
C LYS A 226 5.71 10.85 -7.21
N ILE A 227 4.74 10.58 -6.34
CA ILE A 227 3.95 9.34 -6.40
C ILE A 227 2.77 9.48 -7.36
N SER A 228 2.53 8.42 -8.13
CA SER A 228 1.44 8.33 -9.11
C SER A 228 0.12 7.76 -8.57
N ASP A 229 0.11 7.10 -7.40
CA ASP A 229 -1.11 6.57 -6.77
C ASP A 229 -1.31 7.17 -5.38
N ILE A 230 -2.14 8.20 -5.32
CA ILE A 230 -2.24 9.02 -4.12
C ILE A 230 -3.00 8.32 -2.99
N ILE A 231 -4.06 7.57 -3.28
CA ILE A 231 -4.83 6.85 -2.27
C ILE A 231 -3.91 5.86 -1.54
N LEU A 232 -3.10 5.17 -2.33
CA LEU A 232 -2.16 4.20 -1.83
C LEU A 232 -1.05 4.84 -0.99
N SER A 233 -0.54 5.99 -1.44
CA SER A 233 0.49 6.74 -0.71
C SER A 233 -0.03 7.24 0.64
N ILE A 234 -1.17 7.93 0.65
CA ILE A 234 -1.80 8.44 1.86
C ILE A 234 -2.04 7.28 2.84
N SER A 235 -2.55 6.14 2.34
CA SER A 235 -2.81 4.95 3.17
C SER A 235 -1.56 4.43 3.87
N LYS A 236 -0.40 4.41 3.19
CA LYS A 236 0.89 4.02 3.80
C LYS A 236 1.28 4.99 4.90
N GLN A 237 1.12 6.28 4.64
CA GLN A 237 1.53 7.35 5.55
C GLN A 237 0.63 7.47 6.79
N VAL A 238 -0.64 7.01 6.74
CA VAL A 238 -1.49 6.89 7.95
C VAL A 238 -0.83 6.02 9.03
N ASN A 239 0.04 5.09 8.64
CA ASN A 239 0.76 4.23 9.59
C ASN A 239 2.11 4.81 10.06
N LEU A 240 2.57 5.91 9.46
CA LEU A 240 3.87 6.53 9.76
C LEU A 240 3.67 7.80 10.59
N LYS A 241 4.57 8.04 11.57
CA LYS A 241 4.55 9.20 12.48
C LYS A 241 4.72 10.57 11.79
N GLN A 242 4.89 10.60 10.47
CA GLN A 242 5.29 11.79 9.72
C GLN A 242 4.22 12.89 9.68
N TYR A 243 2.94 12.58 9.87
CA TYR A 243 1.89 13.59 9.91
C TYR A 243 1.76 14.33 11.25
N GLU A 244 2.40 13.82 12.31
CA GLU A 244 2.37 14.43 13.64
C GLU A 244 3.06 15.80 13.66
N SER A 245 3.99 16.07 12.73
CA SER A 245 4.69 17.36 12.66
C SER A 245 3.89 18.47 11.97
N PHE A 246 2.82 18.15 11.23
CA PHE A 246 2.08 19.14 10.42
C PHE A 246 0.83 19.68 11.09
N VAL A 247 0.27 18.95 12.06
CA VAL A 247 -0.95 19.34 12.76
C VAL A 247 -0.56 19.82 14.16
N ASN A 248 -1.04 21.02 14.53
CA ASN A 248 -0.80 21.66 15.82
C ASN A 248 -0.81 20.69 17.02
N GLU A 249 -0.04 21.05 18.04
CA GLU A 249 0.22 20.34 19.32
C GLU A 249 -1.02 19.80 20.08
N TYR A 250 -2.24 20.11 19.63
CA TYR A 250 -3.50 19.83 20.32
C TYR A 250 -4.31 18.64 19.78
N ALA A 251 -3.97 18.08 18.60
CA ALA A 251 -4.71 16.93 18.06
C ALA A 251 -4.01 15.60 18.40
N THR A 252 -4.78 14.60 18.87
CA THR A 252 -4.20 13.28 19.10
C THR A 252 -3.87 12.60 17.77
N THR A 253 -2.79 11.81 17.72
CA THR A 253 -2.43 10.99 16.54
C THR A 253 -3.62 10.14 16.06
N SER A 254 -4.47 9.67 16.97
CA SER A 254 -5.66 8.88 16.66
C SER A 254 -6.69 9.66 15.84
N ASP A 255 -6.92 10.93 16.17
CA ASP A 255 -7.92 11.76 15.48
C ASP A 255 -7.49 12.10 14.05
N ILE A 256 -6.21 12.40 13.84
CA ILE A 256 -5.65 12.66 12.51
C ILE A 256 -5.79 11.41 11.64
N LYS A 257 -5.44 10.23 12.18
CA LYS A 257 -5.60 8.95 11.45
C LYS A 257 -7.05 8.72 11.02
N LYS A 258 -8.02 8.99 11.90
CA LYS A 258 -9.45 8.88 11.58
C LYS A 258 -9.85 9.85 10.48
N LYS A 259 -9.38 11.10 10.51
CA LYS A 259 -9.66 12.10 9.47
C LYS A 259 -9.05 11.70 8.12
N ILE A 260 -7.78 11.29 8.09
CA ILE A 260 -7.15 10.85 6.84
C ILE A 260 -7.89 9.64 6.26
N LYS A 261 -8.35 8.71 7.11
CA LYS A 261 -9.17 7.58 6.67
C LYS A 261 -10.50 8.01 6.05
N LYS A 262 -11.16 9.03 6.59
CA LYS A 262 -12.34 9.64 5.95
C LYS A 262 -12.02 10.20 4.56
N ILE A 263 -10.87 10.89 4.41
CA ILE A 263 -10.40 11.39 3.10
C ILE A 263 -10.24 10.22 2.13
N ILE A 264 -9.50 9.17 2.52
CA ILE A 264 -9.29 7.98 1.68
C ILE A 264 -10.63 7.39 1.23
N ASN A 265 -11.59 7.24 2.14
CA ASN A 265 -12.91 6.70 1.83
C ASN A 265 -13.70 7.61 0.87
N ALA A 266 -13.62 8.93 1.05
CA ALA A 266 -14.24 9.89 0.15
C ALA A 266 -13.62 9.84 -1.26
N LEU A 267 -12.29 9.76 -1.36
CA LEU A 267 -11.58 9.63 -2.63
C LEU A 267 -11.96 8.33 -3.36
N ARG A 268 -12.01 7.19 -2.66
CA ARG A 268 -12.46 5.91 -3.23
C ARG A 268 -13.89 5.99 -3.76
N ASN A 269 -14.81 6.52 -2.95
CA ASN A 269 -16.19 6.76 -3.38
C ASN A 269 -16.25 7.64 -4.64
N ILE A 270 -15.45 8.72 -4.70
CA ILE A 270 -15.40 9.61 -5.88
C ILE A 270 -14.91 8.86 -7.12
N LEU A 271 -13.84 8.07 -7.03
CA LEU A 271 -13.29 7.34 -8.17
C LEU A 271 -14.34 6.41 -8.83
N ASP A 272 -15.18 5.79 -8.02
CA ASP A 272 -16.25 4.89 -8.50
C ASP A 272 -17.55 5.60 -8.87
N HIS A 273 -17.74 6.84 -8.43
CA HIS A 273 -18.95 7.63 -8.65
C HIS A 273 -19.01 8.20 -10.09
N PRO A 274 -20.21 8.41 -10.68
CA PRO A 274 -20.37 9.05 -11.99
C PRO A 274 -19.64 10.40 -12.13
N PHE A 275 -19.43 11.11 -11.01
CA PHE A 275 -18.65 12.34 -10.92
C PHE A 275 -17.19 12.21 -11.38
N ASN A 276 -16.58 11.02 -11.34
CA ASN A 276 -15.25 10.79 -11.90
C ASN A 276 -15.28 10.11 -13.29
N LYS A 277 -16.46 9.71 -13.77
CA LYS A 277 -16.61 8.99 -15.05
C LYS A 277 -17.14 9.90 -16.15
N ASN A 278 -18.08 10.77 -15.80
CA ASN A 278 -18.82 11.61 -16.73
C ASN A 278 -18.39 13.06 -16.62
N ASP A 279 -18.56 13.80 -17.72
CA ASP A 279 -18.39 15.25 -17.73
C ASP A 279 -19.65 15.91 -17.15
N TYR A 280 -19.54 16.44 -15.93
CA TYR A 280 -20.67 17.06 -15.23
C TYR A 280 -21.06 18.42 -15.82
N SER A 281 -20.26 18.99 -16.73
CA SER A 281 -20.60 20.23 -17.41
C SER A 281 -21.68 20.04 -18.50
N GLN A 282 -21.92 18.80 -18.94
CA GLN A 282 -22.91 18.48 -19.97
C GLN A 282 -24.35 18.79 -19.53
N LYS A 283 -25.20 19.22 -20.48
CA LYS A 283 -26.62 19.54 -20.25
C LYS A 283 -27.40 18.42 -19.57
N GLY A 284 -27.06 17.15 -19.87
CA GLY A 284 -27.72 15.99 -19.27
C GLY A 284 -27.53 15.85 -17.76
N CYS A 285 -26.53 16.52 -17.17
CA CYS A 285 -26.23 16.49 -15.73
C CYS A 285 -26.65 17.79 -15.01
N GLU A 286 -27.31 18.72 -15.69
CA GLU A 286 -27.57 20.07 -15.17
C GLU A 286 -28.42 20.05 -13.89
N LYS A 287 -29.44 19.20 -13.84
CA LYS A 287 -30.34 19.09 -12.68
C LYS A 287 -29.60 18.56 -11.46
N GLU A 288 -28.83 17.48 -11.62
CA GLU A 288 -28.02 16.89 -10.56
C GLU A 288 -26.96 17.87 -10.08
N ARG A 289 -26.29 18.57 -11.00
CA ARG A 289 -25.28 19.59 -10.71
C ARG A 289 -25.85 20.74 -9.88
N LEU A 290 -26.95 21.35 -10.31
CA LEU A 290 -27.61 22.44 -9.58
C LEU A 290 -28.10 21.99 -8.20
N ASN A 291 -28.60 20.75 -8.08
CA ASN A 291 -29.00 20.19 -6.80
C ASN A 291 -27.80 20.03 -5.84
N VAL A 292 -26.68 19.51 -6.32
CA VAL A 292 -25.44 19.40 -5.52
C VAL A 292 -24.96 20.78 -5.10
N ILE A 293 -24.88 21.74 -6.04
CA ILE A 293 -24.49 23.13 -5.77
C ILE A 293 -25.35 23.72 -4.65
N LYS A 294 -26.67 23.62 -4.75
CA LYS A 294 -27.60 24.15 -3.74
C LYS A 294 -27.35 23.56 -2.34
N LYS A 295 -26.97 22.28 -2.25
CA LYS A 295 -26.70 21.60 -0.98
C LYS A 295 -25.35 21.96 -0.36
N ILE A 296 -24.35 22.29 -1.18
CA ILE A 296 -22.97 22.53 -0.71
C ILE A 296 -22.57 24.01 -0.71
N SER A 297 -23.34 24.88 -1.37
CA SER A 297 -23.09 26.33 -1.43
C SER A 297 -23.12 26.91 -0.02
N GLY A 298 -21.96 27.36 0.47
CA GLY A 298 -21.81 27.90 1.83
C GLY A 298 -21.09 26.96 2.81
N ASN A 299 -20.86 25.70 2.45
CA ASN A 299 -20.05 24.81 3.28
C ASN A 299 -18.55 24.95 2.94
N LYS A 300 -17.83 25.74 3.75
CA LYS A 300 -16.40 26.01 3.55
C LYS A 300 -15.55 24.74 3.47
N THR A 301 -15.79 23.76 4.36
CA THR A 301 -14.99 22.52 4.40
C THR A 301 -15.17 21.65 3.14
N ILE A 302 -16.39 21.60 2.57
CA ILE A 302 -16.63 20.94 1.29
C ILE A 302 -15.94 21.70 0.16
N ILE A 303 -16.00 23.03 0.17
CA ILE A 303 -15.31 23.87 -0.82
C ILE A 303 -13.80 23.61 -0.79
N ASP A 304 -13.21 23.52 0.41
CA ASP A 304 -11.79 23.24 0.56
C ASP A 304 -11.44 21.82 0.09
N PHE A 305 -12.32 20.84 0.32
CA PHE A 305 -12.16 19.50 -0.27
C PHE A 305 -12.26 19.50 -1.80
N LEU A 306 -13.15 20.30 -2.40
CA LEU A 306 -13.21 20.44 -3.85
C LEU A 306 -11.93 21.07 -4.41
N LYS A 307 -11.36 22.09 -3.75
CA LYS A 307 -10.04 22.64 -4.12
C LYS A 307 -8.94 21.59 -4.03
N PHE A 308 -8.97 20.78 -2.98
CA PHE A 308 -8.05 19.65 -2.82
C PHE A 308 -8.17 18.67 -4.00
N LEU A 309 -9.37 18.28 -4.43
CA LEU A 309 -9.57 17.43 -5.62
C LEU A 309 -9.00 18.03 -6.90
N VAL A 310 -9.11 19.36 -7.08
CA VAL A 310 -8.50 20.06 -8.21
C VAL A 310 -6.97 19.95 -8.14
N GLN A 311 -6.37 20.15 -6.97
CA GLN A 311 -4.93 20.01 -6.78
C GLN A 311 -4.44 18.58 -7.02
N LEU A 312 -5.23 17.56 -6.66
CA LEU A 312 -4.88 16.16 -6.91
C LEU A 312 -4.60 15.86 -8.39
N THR A 313 -5.21 16.59 -9.31
CA THR A 313 -4.99 16.38 -10.75
C THR A 313 -3.55 16.61 -11.21
N SER A 314 -2.79 17.43 -10.48
CA SER A 314 -1.35 17.65 -10.72
C SER A 314 -0.49 16.45 -10.34
N ILE A 315 -1.03 15.55 -9.49
CA ILE A 315 -0.30 14.42 -8.91
C ILE A 315 -0.75 13.12 -9.58
N ASP A 316 -2.05 12.84 -9.59
CA ASP A 316 -2.61 11.54 -9.98
C ASP A 316 -3.66 11.69 -11.09
N GLU A 317 -3.44 11.00 -12.21
CA GLU A 317 -4.29 11.05 -13.40
C GLU A 317 -5.71 10.53 -13.17
N LYS A 318 -5.88 9.61 -12.19
CA LYS A 318 -7.19 9.04 -11.85
C LYS A 318 -8.18 10.10 -11.37
N PHE A 319 -7.68 11.25 -10.90
CA PHE A 319 -8.49 12.35 -10.39
C PHE A 319 -8.73 13.47 -11.39
N ILE A 320 -8.20 13.39 -12.63
CA ILE A 320 -8.36 14.45 -13.63
C ILE A 320 -9.84 14.77 -13.86
N ARG A 321 -10.70 13.76 -14.02
CA ARG A 321 -12.12 14.00 -14.31
C ARG A 321 -12.87 14.62 -13.13
N CYS A 322 -12.76 14.05 -11.93
CA CYS A 322 -13.43 14.60 -10.75
C CYS A 322 -12.86 15.97 -10.34
N GLY A 323 -11.55 16.20 -10.51
CA GLY A 323 -10.95 17.51 -10.27
C GLY A 323 -11.45 18.56 -11.27
N SER A 324 -11.59 18.19 -12.54
CA SER A 324 -12.21 19.05 -13.56
C SER A 324 -13.66 19.41 -13.20
N ASN A 325 -14.46 18.40 -12.84
CA ASN A 325 -15.84 18.63 -12.42
C ASN A 325 -15.91 19.44 -11.11
N GLY A 326 -14.98 19.22 -10.17
CA GLY A 326 -14.85 20.00 -8.93
C GLY A 326 -14.57 21.48 -9.21
N LEU A 327 -13.67 21.77 -10.16
CA LEU A 327 -13.40 23.13 -10.61
C LEU A 327 -14.66 23.77 -11.22
N SER A 328 -15.41 23.03 -12.05
CA SER A 328 -16.68 23.51 -12.62
C SER A 328 -17.69 23.90 -11.53
N LEU A 329 -17.84 23.06 -10.50
CA LEU A 329 -18.72 23.34 -9.36
C LEU A 329 -18.26 24.61 -8.61
N LEU A 330 -16.95 24.75 -8.34
CA LEU A 330 -16.39 25.92 -7.66
C LEU A 330 -16.68 27.22 -8.42
N VAL A 331 -16.55 27.20 -9.75
CA VAL A 331 -16.82 28.35 -10.62
C VAL A 331 -18.32 28.69 -10.65
N GLU A 332 -19.20 27.70 -10.79
CA GLU A 332 -20.66 27.93 -10.79
C GLU A 332 -21.16 28.46 -9.45
N MET A 333 -20.55 28.03 -8.34
CA MET A 333 -20.80 28.57 -7.00
C MET A 333 -20.21 29.96 -6.75
N LYS A 334 -19.44 30.51 -7.72
CA LYS A 334 -18.72 31.79 -7.59
C LYS A 334 -17.78 31.83 -6.39
N VAL A 335 -17.11 30.71 -6.11
CA VAL A 335 -16.09 30.65 -5.06
C VAL A 335 -14.91 31.54 -5.45
N ASP A 336 -14.42 32.34 -4.51
CA ASP A 336 -13.20 33.12 -4.72
C ASP A 336 -11.97 32.20 -4.74
N LEU A 337 -11.34 32.13 -5.91
CA LEU A 337 -10.13 31.35 -6.17
C LEU A 337 -8.89 32.24 -6.36
N THR A 338 -8.98 33.56 -6.15
CA THR A 338 -7.88 34.50 -6.41
C THR A 338 -6.62 34.21 -5.60
N ASN A 339 -6.78 33.66 -4.39
CA ASN A 339 -5.68 33.31 -3.49
C ASN A 339 -5.22 31.84 -3.61
N GLN A 340 -5.70 31.09 -4.60
CA GLN A 340 -5.39 29.68 -4.75
C GLN A 340 -4.39 29.47 -5.88
N SER A 341 -3.24 28.84 -5.57
CA SER A 341 -2.26 28.43 -6.59
C SER A 341 -2.58 27.00 -7.05
N PHE A 342 -3.03 26.87 -8.29
CA PHE A 342 -3.23 25.59 -8.95
C PHE A 342 -2.07 25.33 -9.92
N GLU A 343 -0.94 24.90 -9.37
CA GLU A 343 0.25 24.53 -10.14
C GLU A 343 0.09 23.16 -10.77
N ASP A 344 0.43 23.07 -12.06
CA ASP A 344 0.50 21.84 -12.86
C ASP A 344 -0.78 20.99 -12.87
N ILE A 345 -1.93 21.60 -12.57
CA ILE A 345 -3.21 20.90 -12.61
C ILE A 345 -3.54 20.46 -14.05
N ARG A 346 -4.17 19.29 -14.13
CA ARG A 346 -4.58 18.68 -15.40
C ARG A 346 -6.09 18.57 -15.42
N ILE A 347 -6.72 19.21 -16.40
CA ILE A 347 -8.16 19.32 -16.51
C ILE A 347 -8.60 18.77 -17.87
N LYS A 348 -9.73 18.09 -17.90
CA LYS A 348 -10.28 17.43 -19.08
C LYS A 348 -11.69 17.93 -19.34
N ASN A 349 -11.92 18.44 -20.55
CA ASN A 349 -13.23 18.77 -21.12
C ASN A 349 -14.20 19.36 -20.09
N THR A 350 -14.01 20.63 -19.73
CA THR A 350 -14.97 21.38 -18.92
C THR A 350 -15.28 22.69 -19.61
N SER A 351 -16.55 22.92 -19.97
CA SER A 351 -16.99 24.24 -20.42
C SER A 351 -17.05 25.17 -19.20
N LEU A 352 -15.97 25.90 -18.95
CA LEU A 352 -15.94 26.92 -17.89
C LEU A 352 -16.64 28.17 -18.40
N ILE A 353 -17.89 28.38 -17.99
CA ILE A 353 -18.66 29.59 -18.32
C ILE A 353 -18.51 30.57 -17.15
N GLY A 354 -17.52 31.46 -17.24
CA GLY A 354 -17.25 32.49 -16.23
C GLY A 354 -15.92 33.23 -16.45
N ARG A 355 -15.79 34.47 -15.99
CA ARG A 355 -14.53 35.23 -16.02
C ARG A 355 -13.53 34.62 -15.03
N ILE A 356 -12.60 33.79 -15.49
CA ILE A 356 -11.42 33.44 -14.70
C ILE A 356 -10.42 34.58 -14.88
N ILE A 357 -10.20 35.36 -13.81
CA ILE A 357 -9.18 36.40 -13.80
C ILE A 357 -7.81 35.71 -13.94
N LYS A 358 -7.02 36.20 -14.88
CA LYS A 358 -5.78 35.62 -15.44
C LYS A 358 -4.60 35.45 -14.45
N SER A 359 -4.82 35.44 -13.14
CA SER A 359 -3.75 35.30 -12.16
C SER A 359 -3.42 33.82 -11.91
N GLN A 360 -2.32 33.36 -12.52
CA GLN A 360 -1.50 32.21 -12.10
C GLN A 360 -2.01 30.77 -12.33
N ILE A 361 -2.81 30.49 -13.36
CA ILE A 361 -3.05 29.09 -13.78
C ILE A 361 -2.13 28.75 -14.97
N ARG A 362 -1.10 27.93 -14.76
CA ARG A 362 -0.31 27.31 -15.83
C ARG A 362 -1.00 26.02 -16.27
N TRP A 363 -1.66 26.06 -17.43
CA TRP A 363 -2.32 24.88 -18.02
C TRP A 363 -1.34 24.08 -18.87
N SER A 364 -1.29 22.76 -18.66
CA SER A 364 -0.83 21.82 -19.68
C SER A 364 -2.08 21.24 -20.37
N PHE A 365 -2.39 21.71 -21.58
CA PHE A 365 -3.62 21.31 -22.27
C PHE A 365 -3.48 19.95 -22.94
N LEU A 366 -4.33 19.00 -22.56
CA LEU A 366 -4.66 17.80 -23.32
C LEU A 366 -6.00 18.06 -24.05
N ASN A 367 -5.95 18.54 -25.30
CA ASN A 367 -7.08 18.63 -26.24
C ASN A 367 -8.34 19.41 -25.77
N CYS A 368 -8.26 20.75 -25.64
CA CYS A 368 -9.45 21.61 -25.48
C CYS A 368 -9.63 22.54 -26.71
N PRO A 369 -10.64 22.33 -27.56
CA PRO A 369 -10.83 23.12 -28.78
C PRO A 369 -11.50 24.51 -28.58
N PHE A 370 -11.80 24.94 -27.35
CA PHE A 370 -12.59 26.16 -27.09
C PHE A 370 -11.86 27.32 -26.39
N CYS A 371 -10.56 27.20 -26.11
CA CYS A 371 -9.82 28.25 -25.39
C CYS A 371 -9.27 29.39 -26.28
N MET A 372 -9.63 29.46 -27.56
CA MET A 372 -9.13 30.51 -28.48
C MET A 372 -9.93 31.83 -28.49
N LEU A 373 -10.92 32.02 -27.61
CA LEU A 373 -11.77 33.23 -27.61
C LEU A 373 -11.68 34.10 -26.33
N LEU A 374 -10.65 33.91 -25.51
CA LEU A 374 -10.40 34.75 -24.32
C LEU A 374 -8.91 35.17 -24.22
N THR A 375 -8.35 35.68 -25.33
CA THR A 375 -7.13 36.49 -25.31
C THR A 375 -7.44 37.96 -25.37
#